data_AF-A0AA43F4K2-F1
#
_entry.id   AF-A0AA43F4K2-F1
#
_cell.length_a   1.000
_cell.length_b   1.000
_cell.length_c   1.000
_cell.angle_alpha   90.00
_cell.angle_beta   90.00
_cell.angle_gamma   90.00
#
_symmetry.space_group_name_H-M   'P 1'
#
loop_
_entity.id
_entity.type
_entity.pdbx_description
1 polymer ?
#
loop_
_entity_poly.entity_id
_entity_poly.type
_entity_poly.pdbx_seq_one_letter_code
_entity_poly.pdbx_strand_id
1 'polypeptide(L)'
;MKWMKIGTMLAAMFPALAAAGSVEVTAFANKPFCETVAGLTGDQFDFKSGLSRTVGWEPVELNGEGPTARRCSSLDKTIIDLDNDGRADLLVKTTFCMKGDPSDSLYVFPADSQVLEETSWQDLSPLLATHDKFERTGGTYALTSLRGNKGGTPPALTTTFSLQPFLLDGRVYIGLTDARREWLVITKYRGGERFEDLCYLHTR
;
A
#
# COMPACT_ATOMS: atom_id res chain seq x y z
N MET A 1 -60.43 -12.83 41.07
CA MET A 1 -58.97 -12.65 40.93
C MET A 1 -58.40 -13.76 40.04
N LYS A 2 -57.91 -13.41 38.85
CA LYS A 2 -56.69 -13.97 38.20
C LYS A 2 -56.63 -13.43 36.76
N TRP A 3 -55.83 -12.38 36.58
CA TRP A 3 -55.41 -11.91 35.26
C TRP A 3 -54.24 -12.78 34.78
N MET A 4 -54.40 -13.43 33.63
CA MET A 4 -53.28 -14.02 32.88
C MET A 4 -52.67 -12.94 31.99
N LYS A 5 -51.45 -12.51 32.33
CA LYS A 5 -50.61 -11.68 31.46
C LYS A 5 -49.93 -12.60 30.45
N ILE A 6 -50.30 -12.49 29.18
CA ILE A 6 -49.51 -13.05 28.08
C ILE A 6 -48.44 -12.00 27.74
N GLY A 7 -47.21 -12.26 28.17
CA GLY A 7 -46.05 -11.46 27.82
C GLY A 7 -45.59 -11.79 26.41
N THR A 8 -45.76 -10.85 25.49
CA THR A 8 -45.22 -10.92 24.13
C THR A 8 -43.73 -10.60 24.19
N MET A 9 -42.87 -11.61 24.05
CA MET A 9 -41.45 -11.37 23.75
C MET A 9 -41.34 -10.95 22.28
N LEU A 10 -41.14 -9.65 22.05
CA LEU A 10 -40.55 -9.18 20.79
C LEU A 10 -39.06 -9.54 20.83
N ALA A 11 -38.69 -10.64 20.16
CA ALA A 11 -37.32 -10.87 19.76
C ALA A 11 -36.99 -9.86 18.65
N ALA A 12 -36.31 -8.77 19.01
CA ALA A 12 -35.69 -7.89 18.04
C ALA A 12 -34.56 -8.66 17.36
N MET A 13 -34.86 -9.29 16.21
CA MET A 13 -33.83 -9.78 15.31
C MET A 13 -33.15 -8.54 14.72
N PHE A 14 -32.02 -8.14 15.30
CA PHE A 14 -31.07 -7.31 14.60
C PHE A 14 -30.58 -8.12 13.40
N PRO A 15 -30.75 -7.65 12.15
CA PRO A 15 -30.02 -8.23 11.05
C PRO A 15 -28.54 -7.94 11.32
N ALA A 16 -27.80 -8.96 11.73
CA ALA A 16 -26.35 -8.93 11.63
C ALA A 16 -26.05 -8.80 10.14
N LEU A 17 -25.79 -7.58 9.68
CA LEU A 17 -25.09 -7.32 8.44
C LEU A 17 -23.69 -7.90 8.61
N ALA A 18 -23.57 -9.22 8.43
CA ALA A 18 -22.30 -9.83 8.09
C ALA A 18 -21.98 -9.33 6.68
N ALA A 19 -21.35 -8.16 6.60
CA ALA A 19 -20.62 -7.78 5.40
C ALA A 19 -19.62 -8.91 5.15
N ALA A 20 -19.93 -9.75 4.17
CA ALA A 20 -19.01 -10.74 3.63
C ALA A 20 -17.92 -9.97 2.88
N GLY A 21 -17.06 -9.27 3.62
CA GLY A 21 -15.85 -8.69 3.07
C GLY A 21 -14.95 -9.83 2.60
N SER A 22 -14.53 -9.77 1.35
CA SER A 22 -13.50 -10.63 0.75
C SER A 22 -12.11 -10.41 1.39
N VAL A 23 -11.97 -9.41 2.25
CA VAL A 23 -10.75 -9.00 2.94
C VAL A 23 -10.94 -9.08 4.46
N GLU A 24 -9.96 -9.67 5.14
CA GLU A 24 -9.89 -9.81 6.60
C GLU A 24 -8.69 -9.05 7.19
N VAL A 25 -8.93 -8.31 8.29
CA VAL A 25 -7.86 -7.68 9.08
C VAL A 25 -7.20 -8.76 9.96
N THR A 26 -5.96 -9.11 9.64
CA THR A 26 -5.21 -10.18 10.31
C THR A 26 -4.37 -9.66 11.49
N ALA A 27 -3.87 -8.43 11.39
CA ALA A 27 -3.18 -7.73 12.47
C ALA A 27 -3.33 -6.21 12.31
N PHE A 28 -3.29 -5.46 13.42
CA PHE A 28 -3.51 -4.02 13.42
C PHE A 28 -2.72 -3.33 14.55
N ALA A 29 -2.19 -2.15 14.26
CA ALA A 29 -1.75 -1.19 15.26
C ALA A 29 -2.94 -0.36 15.80
N ASN A 30 -3.91 -0.06 14.93
CA ASN A 30 -5.13 0.66 15.26
C ASN A 30 -6.33 -0.01 14.56
N LYS A 31 -7.18 -0.68 15.35
CA LYS A 31 -8.28 -1.49 14.80
C LYS A 31 -9.30 -0.68 14.01
N PRO A 32 -9.88 0.43 14.53
CA PRO A 32 -10.82 1.24 13.75
C PRO A 32 -10.25 1.72 12.42
N PHE A 33 -8.99 2.18 12.40
CA PHE A 33 -8.33 2.58 11.17
C PHE A 33 -8.23 1.43 10.17
N CYS A 34 -7.78 0.25 10.61
CA CYS A 34 -7.63 -0.90 9.72
C CYS A 34 -8.96 -1.46 9.22
N GLU A 35 -10.01 -1.39 10.03
CA GLU A 35 -11.37 -1.74 9.60
C GLU A 35 -11.91 -0.75 8.57
N THR A 36 -11.66 0.55 8.75
CA THR A 36 -11.96 1.56 7.73
C THR A 36 -11.22 1.26 6.43
N VAL A 37 -9.89 1.06 6.48
CA VAL A 37 -9.11 0.77 5.26
C VAL A 37 -9.61 -0.50 4.59
N ALA A 38 -9.82 -1.59 5.34
CA ALA A 38 -10.35 -2.84 4.80
C ALA A 38 -11.74 -2.69 4.16
N GLY A 39 -12.59 -1.80 4.69
CA GLY A 39 -13.88 -1.47 4.09
C GLY A 39 -13.79 -0.63 2.81
N LEU A 40 -12.67 0.05 2.58
CA LEU A 40 -12.41 0.84 1.38
C LEU A 40 -11.64 0.07 0.30
N THR A 41 -10.99 -1.04 0.65
CA THR A 41 -10.36 -1.94 -0.32
C THR A 41 -11.40 -2.89 -0.90
N GLY A 42 -11.57 -2.87 -2.22
CA GLY A 42 -12.44 -3.81 -2.93
C GLY A 42 -11.87 -5.23 -2.98
N ASP A 43 -12.54 -6.11 -3.74
CA ASP A 43 -12.07 -7.47 -3.99
C ASP A 43 -10.63 -7.47 -4.53
N GLN A 44 -9.80 -8.38 -4.00
CA GLN A 44 -8.38 -8.52 -4.34
C GLN A 44 -7.55 -7.23 -4.16
N PHE A 45 -7.95 -6.36 -3.23
CA PHE A 45 -7.29 -5.07 -3.01
C PHE A 45 -7.30 -4.16 -4.24
N ASP A 46 -8.40 -4.11 -5.01
CA ASP A 46 -8.54 -3.09 -6.04
C ASP A 46 -8.73 -1.70 -5.41
N PHE A 47 -7.68 -0.89 -5.45
CA PHE A 47 -7.64 0.48 -4.93
C PHE A 47 -8.51 1.47 -5.75
N LYS A 48 -9.14 1.05 -6.85
CA LYS A 48 -9.82 1.94 -7.81
C LYS A 48 -11.15 2.53 -7.36
N SER A 49 -11.78 2.08 -6.27
CA SER A 49 -13.18 2.48 -5.97
C SER A 49 -13.48 3.03 -4.56
N GLY A 50 -12.53 3.01 -3.61
CA GLY A 50 -12.85 3.42 -2.22
C GLY A 50 -11.83 4.31 -1.51
N LEU A 51 -10.58 4.43 -1.95
CA LEU A 51 -9.58 5.25 -1.26
C LEU A 51 -9.52 6.66 -1.85
N SER A 52 -9.51 7.67 -0.96
CA SER A 52 -9.99 9.04 -1.23
C SER A 52 -9.31 9.80 -2.37
N ARG A 53 -8.15 9.31 -2.84
CA ARG A 53 -7.49 9.59 -4.13
C ARG A 53 -6.28 8.67 -4.21
N THR A 54 -6.25 7.76 -5.18
CA THR A 54 -4.99 7.13 -5.60
C THR A 54 -4.04 8.24 -6.05
N VAL A 55 -2.79 8.22 -5.61
CA VAL A 55 -1.79 9.21 -6.06
C VAL A 55 -1.62 9.08 -7.57
N GLY A 56 -1.76 10.20 -8.28
CA GLY A 56 -1.62 10.28 -9.72
C GLY A 56 -0.15 10.16 -10.10
N TRP A 57 0.18 9.13 -10.88
CA TRP A 57 1.53 8.92 -11.39
C TRP A 57 1.65 9.53 -12.78
N GLU A 58 2.75 10.23 -13.02
CA GLU A 58 3.12 10.78 -14.32
C GLU A 58 4.37 10.07 -14.84
N PRO A 59 4.43 9.66 -16.12
CA PRO A 59 5.66 9.12 -16.68
C PRO A 59 6.83 10.10 -16.53
N VAL A 60 8.02 9.59 -16.19
CA VAL A 60 9.23 10.43 -16.14
C VAL A 60 9.76 10.67 -17.55
N GLU A 61 9.99 11.94 -17.87
CA GLU A 61 10.77 12.33 -19.04
C GLU A 61 12.22 12.59 -18.60
N LEU A 62 13.18 11.86 -19.18
CA LEU A 62 14.61 12.05 -18.95
C LEU A 62 15.23 12.65 -20.21
N ASN A 63 15.85 13.83 -20.11
CA ASN A 63 16.43 14.54 -21.24
C ASN A 63 15.46 14.76 -22.43
N GLY A 64 14.17 14.95 -22.14
CA GLY A 64 13.12 15.11 -23.15
C GLY A 64 12.64 13.81 -23.80
N GLU A 65 13.14 12.66 -23.35
CA GLU A 65 12.69 11.34 -23.80
C GLU A 65 11.84 10.66 -22.71
N GLY A 66 10.62 10.26 -23.07
CA GLY A 66 9.77 9.45 -22.20
C GLY A 66 10.25 7.99 -22.09
N PRO A 67 9.65 7.19 -21.19
CA PRO A 67 10.05 5.80 -21.00
C PRO A 67 9.85 4.99 -22.28
N THR A 68 10.86 4.20 -22.64
CA THR A 68 10.69 3.19 -23.69
C THR A 68 9.69 2.14 -23.21
N ALA A 69 8.56 2.01 -23.91
CA ALA A 69 7.53 1.04 -23.58
C ALA A 69 8.09 -0.38 -23.61
N ARG A 70 8.40 -0.93 -22.44
CA ARG A 70 8.73 -2.34 -22.22
C ARG A 70 7.57 -2.97 -21.45
N ARG A 71 7.24 -4.23 -21.76
CA ARG A 71 5.98 -4.93 -21.38
C ARG A 71 5.44 -4.63 -19.97
N CYS A 72 6.31 -4.45 -18.99
CA CYS A 72 6.00 -4.30 -17.56
C CYS A 72 7.01 -3.40 -16.85
N SER A 73 7.80 -2.61 -17.60
CA SER A 73 8.76 -1.68 -17.00
C SER A 73 8.26 -0.26 -17.16
N SER A 74 8.23 0.49 -16.07
CA SER A 74 7.90 1.91 -16.07
C SER A 74 8.86 2.67 -15.15
N LEU A 75 8.97 3.97 -15.43
CA LEU A 75 9.60 4.95 -14.57
C LEU A 75 8.60 6.09 -14.45
N ASP A 76 7.98 6.20 -13.29
CA ASP A 76 6.90 7.14 -13.02
C ASP A 76 7.30 8.06 -11.86
N LYS A 77 6.74 9.26 -11.82
CA LYS A 77 6.93 10.23 -10.75
C LYS A 77 5.62 10.80 -10.23
N THR A 78 5.69 11.35 -9.02
CA THR A 78 4.64 12.17 -8.42
C THR A 78 5.26 13.10 -7.38
N ILE A 79 4.55 14.18 -7.03
CA ILE A 79 4.94 15.06 -5.94
C ILE A 79 3.91 14.94 -4.82
N ILE A 80 4.35 14.55 -3.62
CA ILE A 80 3.47 14.36 -2.46
C ILE A 80 4.29 14.41 -1.15
N ASP A 81 3.68 14.86 -0.06
CA ASP A 81 4.24 14.75 1.30
C ASP A 81 4.12 13.29 1.78
N LEU A 82 5.16 12.48 1.56
CA LEU A 82 5.09 11.03 1.74
C LEU A 82 5.21 10.62 3.20
N ASP A 83 6.08 11.29 3.96
CA ASP A 83 6.32 10.99 5.37
C ASP A 83 5.43 11.80 6.33
N ASN A 84 4.59 12.69 5.81
CA ASN A 84 3.63 13.54 6.52
C ASN A 84 4.32 14.59 7.40
N ASP A 85 5.45 15.15 6.97
CA ASP A 85 6.17 16.21 7.68
C ASP A 85 5.72 17.64 7.32
N GLY A 86 4.80 17.77 6.35
CA GLY A 86 4.29 19.03 5.83
C GLY A 86 5.06 19.59 4.64
N ARG A 87 6.06 18.87 4.12
CA ARG A 87 6.84 19.22 2.93
C ARG A 87 6.56 18.20 1.83
N ALA A 88 6.55 18.67 0.59
CA ALA A 88 6.37 17.78 -0.53
C ALA A 88 7.69 17.08 -0.88
N ASP A 89 7.58 15.82 -1.28
CA ASP A 89 8.67 15.00 -1.79
C ASP A 89 8.44 14.70 -3.28
N LEU A 90 9.53 14.61 -4.03
CA LEU A 90 9.55 13.97 -5.34
C LEU A 90 9.67 12.46 -5.13
N LEU A 91 8.63 11.75 -5.53
CA LEU A 91 8.62 10.28 -5.54
C LEU A 91 8.90 9.83 -6.96
N VAL A 92 9.85 8.91 -7.10
CA VAL A 92 10.14 8.21 -8.35
C VAL A 92 9.89 6.73 -8.11
N LYS A 93 9.07 6.09 -8.95
CA LYS A 93 8.77 4.67 -8.89
C LYS A 93 9.30 3.99 -10.15
N THR A 94 10.06 2.92 -9.94
CA THR A 94 10.42 2.01 -11.03
C THR A 94 9.61 0.73 -10.90
N THR A 95 8.91 0.33 -11.94
CA THR A 95 8.35 -1.01 -12.05
C THR A 95 9.23 -1.84 -12.98
N PHE A 96 9.51 -3.09 -12.65
CA PHE A 96 10.26 -4.02 -13.51
C PHE A 96 9.69 -5.44 -13.41
N CYS A 97 9.80 -6.23 -14.49
CA CYS A 97 9.44 -7.64 -14.42
C CYS A 97 10.49 -8.45 -13.67
N MET A 98 10.08 -9.05 -12.55
CA MET A 98 10.80 -10.14 -11.92
C MET A 98 10.10 -11.45 -12.26
N LYS A 99 10.80 -12.33 -13.00
CA LYS A 99 10.28 -13.65 -13.41
C LYS A 99 8.92 -13.60 -14.14
N GLY A 100 8.58 -12.45 -14.73
CA GLY A 100 7.32 -12.24 -15.48
C GLY A 100 6.29 -11.38 -14.74
N ASP A 101 6.48 -11.14 -13.43
CA ASP A 101 5.55 -10.35 -12.63
C ASP A 101 6.13 -8.94 -12.34
N PRO A 102 5.32 -7.88 -12.38
CA PRO A 102 5.78 -6.54 -12.04
C PRO A 102 6.14 -6.45 -10.56
N SER A 103 7.25 -5.77 -10.27
CA SER A 103 7.67 -5.42 -8.92
C SER A 103 8.11 -3.97 -8.89
N ASP A 104 7.71 -3.26 -7.84
CA ASP A 104 8.00 -1.85 -7.67
C ASP A 104 9.21 -1.62 -6.77
N SER A 105 10.02 -0.62 -7.11
CA SER A 105 10.92 0.08 -6.21
C SER A 105 10.53 1.55 -6.14
N LEU A 106 10.76 2.18 -5.00
CA LEU A 106 10.44 3.58 -4.74
C LEU A 106 11.69 4.34 -4.30
N TYR A 107 11.89 5.54 -4.85
CA TYR A 107 12.96 6.47 -4.52
C TYR A 107 12.34 7.80 -4.14
N VAL A 108 12.84 8.39 -3.07
CA VAL A 108 12.30 9.61 -2.47
C VAL A 108 13.39 10.67 -2.45
N PHE A 109 13.01 11.88 -2.86
CA PHE A 109 13.87 13.05 -2.92
C PHE A 109 13.10 14.27 -2.43
N PRO A 110 13.78 15.35 -1.99
CA PRO A 110 13.15 16.66 -1.86
C PRO A 110 12.42 17.05 -3.15
N ALA A 111 11.27 17.71 -3.05
CA ALA A 111 10.47 18.07 -4.23
C ALA A 111 11.19 18.97 -5.25
N ASP A 112 12.20 19.74 -4.83
CA ASP A 112 13.03 20.60 -5.67
C ASP A 112 14.32 19.92 -6.18
N SER A 113 14.46 18.61 -5.98
CA SER A 113 15.61 17.86 -6.45
C SER A 113 15.75 17.88 -7.96
N GLN A 114 16.99 18.10 -8.42
CA GLN A 114 17.38 18.04 -9.84
C GLN A 114 17.78 16.63 -10.29
N VAL A 115 17.53 15.58 -9.49
CA VAL A 115 18.00 14.22 -9.79
C VAL A 115 17.56 13.71 -11.17
N LEU A 116 16.38 14.11 -11.65
CA LEU A 116 15.88 13.72 -12.97
C LEU A 116 16.63 14.39 -14.13
N GLU A 117 17.27 15.55 -13.90
CA GLU A 117 18.14 16.23 -14.86
C GLU A 117 19.52 15.55 -14.94
N GLU A 118 19.95 14.93 -13.84
CA GLU A 118 21.21 14.18 -13.74
C GLU A 118 21.07 12.73 -14.23
N THR A 119 19.83 12.23 -14.34
CA THR A 119 19.52 10.84 -14.70
C THR A 119 19.32 10.68 -16.21
N SER A 120 19.75 9.55 -16.77
CA SER A 120 19.49 9.20 -18.17
C SER A 120 18.97 7.77 -18.31
N TRP A 121 18.37 7.43 -19.47
CA TRP A 121 17.92 6.07 -19.73
C TRP A 121 19.06 5.03 -19.75
N GLN A 122 20.30 5.47 -19.99
CA GLN A 122 21.50 4.63 -19.96
C GLN A 122 22.12 4.54 -18.56
N ASP A 123 21.83 5.51 -17.69
CA ASP A 123 22.38 5.60 -16.34
C ASP A 123 21.32 6.09 -15.34
N LEU A 124 20.76 5.13 -14.60
CA LEU A 124 19.83 5.38 -13.49
C LEU A 124 20.53 5.52 -12.13
N SER A 125 21.87 5.47 -12.08
CA SER A 125 22.64 5.53 -10.83
C SER A 125 22.31 6.73 -9.93
N PRO A 126 22.00 7.94 -10.45
CA PRO A 126 21.59 9.05 -9.60
C PRO A 126 20.32 8.76 -8.79
N LEU A 127 19.35 8.03 -9.37
CA LEU A 127 18.16 7.60 -8.63
C LEU A 127 18.52 6.61 -7.53
N LEU A 128 19.42 5.66 -7.83
CA LEU A 128 19.85 4.63 -6.90
C LEU A 128 20.74 5.19 -5.76
N ALA A 129 21.28 6.40 -5.91
CA ALA A 129 22.19 6.99 -4.94
C ALA A 129 21.49 7.54 -3.69
N THR A 130 20.16 7.76 -3.73
CA THR A 130 19.43 8.22 -2.54
C THR A 130 19.48 7.20 -1.40
N HIS A 131 19.60 7.68 -0.18
CA HIS A 131 19.42 6.85 1.00
C HIS A 131 17.94 6.57 1.27
N ASP A 132 17.05 7.45 0.80
CA ASP A 132 15.60 7.37 0.98
C ASP A 132 14.98 6.59 -0.17
N LYS A 133 15.21 5.28 -0.14
CA LYS A 133 14.68 4.35 -1.13
C LYS A 133 14.21 3.07 -0.49
N PHE A 134 13.28 2.44 -1.20
CA PHE A 134 12.85 1.09 -0.97
C PHE A 134 13.03 0.30 -2.26
N GLU A 135 14.15 -0.41 -2.33
CA GLU A 135 14.51 -1.27 -3.45
C GLU A 135 14.32 -2.72 -3.06
N ARG A 136 13.44 -3.46 -3.75
CA ARG A 136 13.43 -4.92 -3.60
C ARG A 136 13.34 -5.61 -4.93
N THR A 137 14.47 -5.61 -5.63
CA THR A 137 14.80 -6.61 -6.63
C THR A 137 15.04 -7.99 -5.95
N GLY A 138 13.99 -8.60 -5.39
CA GLY A 138 14.01 -10.01 -4.94
C GLY A 138 14.10 -10.28 -3.43
N GLY A 139 13.32 -9.59 -2.60
CA GLY A 139 13.33 -9.75 -1.14
C GLY A 139 12.02 -10.27 -0.52
N THR A 140 11.99 -10.35 0.82
CA THR A 140 10.84 -10.81 1.62
C THR A 140 10.43 -9.79 2.68
N TYR A 141 9.21 -9.25 2.64
CA TYR A 141 8.68 -8.31 3.64
C TYR A 141 7.95 -9.11 4.71
N ALA A 142 8.63 -9.40 5.82
CA ALA A 142 8.04 -10.19 6.89
C ALA A 142 6.88 -9.43 7.55
N LEU A 143 5.72 -10.07 7.67
CA LEU A 143 4.55 -9.52 8.37
C LEU A 143 4.65 -9.82 9.87
N THR A 144 5.75 -9.40 10.49
CA THR A 144 6.07 -9.70 11.90
C THR A 144 6.07 -8.48 12.80
N SER A 145 6.03 -7.27 12.24
CA SER A 145 6.07 -6.03 13.00
C SER A 145 4.85 -5.84 13.90
N LEU A 146 3.71 -6.41 13.50
CA LEU A 146 2.48 -6.45 14.29
C LEU A 146 2.21 -7.86 14.82
N ARG A 147 1.80 -7.95 16.09
CA ARG A 147 1.45 -9.25 16.70
C ARG A 147 0.13 -9.76 16.11
N GLY A 148 0.21 -10.81 15.29
CA GLY A 148 -0.95 -11.52 14.73
C GLY A 148 -1.46 -12.66 15.62
N ASN A 149 -2.64 -13.20 15.27
CA ASN A 149 -3.41 -14.13 16.11
C ASN A 149 -2.97 -15.62 16.09
N LYS A 150 -2.00 -16.07 15.28
CA LYS A 150 -1.73 -17.52 15.09
C LYS A 150 -0.26 -17.90 14.98
N GLY A 151 0.13 -18.94 15.71
CA GLY A 151 1.49 -19.51 15.79
C GLY A 151 1.80 -20.50 14.66
N GLY A 152 2.19 -19.99 13.49
CA GLY A 152 2.79 -20.73 12.38
C GLY A 152 3.98 -19.97 11.81
N THR A 153 4.54 -20.41 10.68
CA THR A 153 5.56 -19.63 9.94
C THR A 153 5.00 -18.22 9.68
N PRO A 154 5.72 -17.14 10.04
CA PRO A 154 5.20 -15.81 9.85
C PRO A 154 4.89 -15.54 8.38
N PRO A 155 3.71 -14.99 8.06
CA PRO A 155 3.41 -14.62 6.69
C PRO A 155 4.38 -13.51 6.23
N ALA A 156 4.63 -13.44 4.93
CA ALA A 156 5.53 -12.46 4.35
C ALA A 156 5.12 -12.14 2.91
N LEU A 157 5.30 -10.89 2.48
CA LEU A 157 5.25 -10.56 1.06
C LEU A 157 6.55 -11.05 0.44
N THR A 158 6.50 -11.98 -0.51
CA THR A 158 7.70 -12.58 -1.09
C THR A 158 7.89 -12.18 -2.55
N THR A 159 9.14 -11.96 -2.92
CA THR A 159 9.63 -11.86 -4.32
C THR A 159 9.20 -10.61 -5.07
N THR A 160 7.91 -10.39 -5.21
CA THR A 160 7.30 -9.36 -6.07
C THR A 160 6.13 -8.72 -5.37
N PHE A 161 6.08 -7.39 -5.40
CA PHE A 161 5.00 -6.62 -4.80
C PHE A 161 4.85 -5.27 -5.50
N SER A 162 3.65 -4.69 -5.38
CA SER A 162 3.36 -3.34 -5.84
C SER A 162 3.30 -2.36 -4.68
N LEU A 163 3.68 -1.12 -4.98
CA LEU A 163 3.67 0.00 -4.05
C LEU A 163 2.63 1.02 -4.52
N GLN A 164 1.67 1.30 -3.65
CA GLN A 164 0.63 2.27 -3.95
C GLN A 164 0.47 3.26 -2.79
N PRO A 165 1.08 4.45 -2.90
CA PRO A 165 0.73 5.57 -2.05
C PRO A 165 -0.74 5.96 -2.24
N PHE A 166 -1.40 6.31 -1.15
CA PHE A 166 -2.78 6.79 -1.14
C PHE A 166 -3.01 7.79 0.01
N LEU A 167 -4.02 8.64 -0.17
CA LEU A 167 -4.45 9.59 0.86
C LEU A 167 -5.67 9.06 1.63
N LEU A 168 -5.63 9.18 2.95
CA LEU A 168 -6.76 8.95 3.84
C LEU A 168 -6.72 10.00 4.97
N ASP A 169 -7.83 10.72 5.17
CA ASP A 169 -7.95 11.78 6.18
C ASP A 169 -6.82 12.83 6.11
N GLY A 170 -6.41 13.20 4.89
CA GLY A 170 -5.35 14.18 4.64
C GLY A 170 -3.94 13.68 4.96
N ARG A 171 -3.77 12.39 5.22
CA ARG A 171 -2.47 11.75 5.48
C ARG A 171 -2.13 10.75 4.39
N VAL A 172 -0.85 10.62 4.09
CA VAL A 172 -0.31 9.69 3.11
C VAL A 172 0.08 8.38 3.79
N TYR A 173 -0.33 7.30 3.16
CA TYR A 173 -0.03 5.93 3.52
C TYR A 173 0.45 5.18 2.28
N ILE A 174 1.15 4.06 2.48
CA ILE A 174 1.60 3.21 1.39
C ILE A 174 0.98 1.82 1.56
N GLY A 175 0.31 1.36 0.51
CA GLY A 175 -0.11 -0.04 0.37
C GLY A 175 1.00 -0.86 -0.28
N LEU A 176 1.46 -1.91 0.38
CA LEU A 176 2.33 -2.95 -0.19
C LEU A 176 1.49 -4.18 -0.47
N THR A 177 1.31 -4.54 -1.75
CA THR A 177 0.50 -5.70 -2.15
C THR A 177 1.40 -6.76 -2.76
N ASP A 178 1.32 -8.01 -2.32
CA ASP A 178 2.08 -9.08 -2.96
C ASP A 178 1.55 -9.38 -4.38
N ALA A 179 2.37 -10.03 -5.22
CA ALA A 179 1.97 -10.32 -6.59
C ALA A 179 0.75 -11.23 -6.72
N ARG A 180 0.45 -12.09 -5.73
CA ARG A 180 -0.77 -12.91 -5.74
C ARG A 180 -2.01 -12.14 -5.30
N ARG A 181 -1.82 -10.92 -4.77
CA ARG A 181 -2.87 -10.09 -4.19
C ARG A 181 -3.60 -10.79 -3.05
N GLU A 182 -2.87 -11.63 -2.31
CA GLU A 182 -3.34 -12.34 -1.13
C GLU A 182 -3.14 -11.48 0.12
N TRP A 183 -2.05 -10.70 0.16
CA TRP A 183 -1.68 -9.85 1.29
C TRP A 183 -1.55 -8.39 0.88
N LEU A 184 -2.09 -7.51 1.74
CA LEU A 184 -1.88 -6.07 1.69
C LEU A 184 -1.40 -5.57 3.04
N VAL A 185 -0.29 -4.86 3.04
CA VAL A 185 0.23 -4.14 4.20
C VAL A 185 -0.01 -2.66 4.02
N ILE A 186 -0.61 -2.04 5.03
CA ILE A 186 -0.75 -0.59 5.09
C ILE A 186 0.32 -0.05 6.00
N THR A 187 1.12 0.89 5.50
CA THR A 187 2.26 1.44 6.23
C THR A 187 2.31 2.96 6.19
N LYS A 188 3.09 3.53 7.11
CA LYS A 188 3.63 4.89 6.98
C LYS A 188 5.10 4.80 6.60
N TYR A 189 5.52 5.68 5.68
CA TYR A 189 6.92 5.85 5.37
C TYR A 189 7.66 6.54 6.52
N ARG A 190 8.88 6.11 6.83
CA ARG A 190 9.72 6.66 7.92
C ARG A 190 11.14 7.01 7.45
N GLY A 191 11.37 7.15 6.14
CA GLY A 191 12.68 7.41 5.56
C GLY A 191 13.53 6.13 5.40
N GLY A 192 14.37 6.12 4.38
CA GLY A 192 15.13 4.94 3.95
C GLY A 192 14.24 3.76 3.59
N GLU A 193 14.65 2.57 4.04
CA GLU A 193 13.87 1.33 3.90
C GLU A 193 12.84 1.13 5.02
N ARG A 194 12.62 2.13 5.87
CA ARG A 194 11.82 1.98 7.09
C ARG A 194 10.36 2.29 6.84
N PHE A 195 9.52 1.31 7.16
CA PHE A 195 8.08 1.43 7.17
C PHE A 195 7.54 1.13 8.56
N GLU A 196 6.56 1.89 8.99
CA GLU A 196 5.75 1.55 10.16
C GLU A 196 4.49 0.83 9.70
N ASP A 197 4.43 -0.47 9.95
CA ASP A 197 3.25 -1.29 9.68
C ASP A 197 2.08 -0.88 10.54
N LEU A 198 0.91 -0.69 9.91
CA LEU A 198 -0.33 -0.34 10.59
C LEU A 198 -1.37 -1.43 10.51
N CYS A 199 -1.50 -2.08 9.34
CA CYS A 199 -2.50 -3.10 9.09
C CYS A 199 -1.92 -4.22 8.23
N TYR A 200 -2.24 -5.46 8.58
CA TYR A 200 -2.10 -6.61 7.70
C TYR A 200 -3.47 -7.08 7.28
N LEU A 201 -3.76 -7.02 5.98
CA LEU A 201 -5.01 -7.45 5.37
C LEU A 201 -4.75 -8.69 4.52
N HIS A 202 -5.69 -9.65 4.55
CA HIS A 202 -5.60 -10.88 3.79
C HIS A 202 -6.91 -11.15 3.04
N THR A 203 -6.84 -11.58 1.79
CA THR A 203 -8.04 -12.04 1.06
C THR A 203 -8.49 -13.40 1.56
N ARG A 204 -9.79 -13.62 1.68
CA ARG A 204 -10.35 -14.91 2.11
C ARG A 204 -10.38 -15.96 1.00
#